data_AF-A0A2H5V9J5-F1
#
_entry.id   AF-A0A2H5V9J5-F1
#
_cell.length_a   1.000
_cell.length_b   1.000
_cell.length_c   1.000
_cell.angle_alpha   90.00
_cell.angle_beta   90.00
_cell.angle_gamma   90.00
#
_symmetry.space_group_name_H-M   'P 1'
#
loop_
_entity.id
_entity.type
_entity.pdbx_description
1 polymer ?
#
loop_
_entity_poly.entity_id
_entity_poly.type
_entity_poly.pdbx_seq_one_letter_code
_entity_poly.pdbx_strand_id
1 'polypeptide(L)'
;MSTIESLTRQVADRLKLTNNNLRVYLDTCFEEVSIAYNLCRDYQRRAEKFGKTFEECFKIIMERLFPDIPLTRCVSLPEACMVRGGEADFAVLLGRKIVAVIEAKGSADHIICKGRHIELPRPGLLRTDTVKKAICNAYQVSRTYPDTLFFIVTSHKPIAGNAKCICDLAEGDIVDKIVDATNYAELQEMASIIRRRLLEVL
;
A
#
# COMPACT_ATOMS: atom_id res chain seq x y z
N MET A 1 4.16 -18.90 16.42
CA MET A 1 3.22 -17.82 16.03
C MET A 1 3.27 -17.68 14.53
N SER A 2 2.14 -17.65 13.83
CA SER A 2 2.10 -17.39 12.39
C SER A 2 2.63 -15.99 12.09
N THR A 3 3.41 -15.84 11.02
CA THR A 3 3.87 -14.53 10.54
C THR A 3 2.73 -13.80 9.82
N ILE A 4 2.81 -12.47 9.69
CA ILE A 4 1.83 -11.69 8.91
C ILE A 4 1.75 -12.20 7.47
N GLU A 5 2.89 -12.50 6.84
CA GLU A 5 2.91 -13.10 5.49
C GLU A 5 2.16 -14.44 5.46
N SER A 6 2.42 -15.34 6.41
CA SER A 6 1.74 -16.63 6.45
C SER A 6 0.22 -16.48 6.64
N LEU A 7 -0.23 -15.56 7.49
CA LEU A 7 -1.65 -15.31 7.71
C LEU A 7 -2.30 -14.74 6.44
N THR A 8 -1.72 -13.69 5.86
CA THR A 8 -2.26 -13.03 4.67
C THR A 8 -2.32 -13.95 3.45
N ARG A 9 -1.36 -14.88 3.29
CA ARG A 9 -1.41 -15.92 2.25
C ARG A 9 -2.51 -16.95 2.52
N GLN A 10 -2.66 -17.44 3.75
CA GLN A 10 -3.71 -18.38 4.12
C GLN A 10 -5.11 -17.81 3.89
N VAL A 11 -5.33 -16.53 4.23
CA VAL A 11 -6.60 -15.84 3.94
C VAL A 11 -6.83 -15.77 2.43
N ALA A 12 -5.81 -15.40 1.64
CA ALA A 12 -5.93 -15.31 0.20
C ALA A 12 -6.28 -16.67 -0.44
N ASP A 13 -5.68 -17.77 0.04
CA ASP A 13 -6.00 -19.13 -0.40
C ASP A 13 -7.43 -19.53 -0.02
N ARG A 14 -7.81 -19.31 1.24
CA ARG A 14 -9.13 -19.68 1.77
C ARG A 14 -10.25 -18.92 1.06
N LEU A 15 -10.06 -17.63 0.79
CA LEU A 15 -11.03 -16.81 0.07
C LEU A 15 -10.97 -16.99 -1.45
N LYS A 16 -9.98 -17.73 -1.97
CA LYS A 16 -9.66 -17.82 -3.40
C LYS A 16 -9.61 -16.40 -4.00
N LEU A 17 -8.64 -15.60 -3.56
CA LEU A 17 -8.52 -14.17 -3.90
C LEU A 17 -8.76 -13.92 -5.39
N THR A 18 -9.70 -13.02 -5.69
CA THR A 18 -10.09 -12.54 -7.02
C THR A 18 -10.22 -11.01 -7.01
N ASN A 19 -10.43 -10.42 -8.19
CA ASN A 19 -10.74 -9.00 -8.31
C ASN A 19 -12.03 -8.55 -7.58
N ASN A 20 -12.96 -9.47 -7.31
CA ASN A 20 -14.27 -9.14 -6.73
C ASN A 20 -14.30 -9.19 -5.19
N ASN A 21 -13.26 -9.71 -4.54
CA ASN A 21 -13.23 -9.90 -3.08
C ASN A 21 -12.05 -9.20 -2.38
N LEU A 22 -11.45 -8.19 -3.02
CA LEU A 22 -10.29 -7.45 -2.48
C LEU A 22 -10.56 -6.80 -1.12
N ARG A 23 -11.73 -6.14 -0.94
CA ARG A 23 -12.13 -5.55 0.34
C ARG A 23 -12.25 -6.60 1.45
N VAL A 24 -13.02 -7.65 1.18
CA VAL A 24 -13.21 -8.79 2.10
C VAL A 24 -11.86 -9.42 2.48
N TYR A 25 -10.95 -9.54 1.52
CA TYR A 25 -9.61 -10.05 1.74
C TYR A 25 -8.78 -9.21 2.72
N LEU A 26 -8.74 -7.88 2.51
CA LEU A 26 -8.02 -6.97 3.40
C LEU A 26 -8.61 -6.98 4.81
N ASP A 27 -9.93 -6.88 4.93
CA ASP A 27 -10.62 -6.81 6.22
C ASP A 27 -10.39 -8.11 7.02
N THR A 28 -10.50 -9.27 6.36
CA THR A 28 -10.23 -10.58 6.98
C THR A 28 -8.77 -10.68 7.44
N CYS A 29 -7.82 -10.17 6.66
CA CYS A 29 -6.40 -10.16 7.05
C CYS A 29 -6.14 -9.28 8.28
N PHE A 30 -6.76 -8.09 8.34
CA PHE A 30 -6.63 -7.22 9.50
C PHE A 30 -7.24 -7.84 10.76
N GLU A 31 -8.37 -8.54 10.63
CA GLU A 31 -9.00 -9.27 11.73
C GLU A 31 -8.09 -10.39 12.25
N GLU A 32 -7.59 -11.26 11.38
CA GLU A 32 -6.74 -12.38 11.78
C GLU A 32 -5.43 -11.91 12.43
N VAL A 33 -4.81 -10.86 11.88
CA VAL A 33 -3.61 -10.26 12.48
C VAL A 33 -3.93 -9.62 13.83
N SER A 34 -5.09 -8.98 13.96
CA SER A 34 -5.53 -8.39 15.24
C SER A 34 -5.68 -9.45 16.33
N ILE A 35 -6.23 -10.62 15.98
CA ILE A 35 -6.37 -11.76 16.89
C ILE A 35 -4.98 -12.34 17.21
N ALA A 36 -4.19 -12.67 16.19
CA ALA A 36 -2.90 -13.35 16.34
C ALA A 36 -1.88 -12.54 17.16
N TYR A 37 -1.94 -11.20 17.08
CA TYR A 37 -1.03 -10.29 17.79
C TYR A 37 -1.67 -9.59 19.00
N ASN A 38 -2.90 -9.98 19.40
CA ASN A 38 -3.63 -9.41 20.55
C ASN A 38 -3.69 -7.87 20.52
N LEU A 39 -4.00 -7.30 19.35
CA LEU A 39 -3.93 -5.86 19.11
C LEU A 39 -5.00 -5.07 19.88
N CYS A 40 -5.97 -5.73 20.50
CA CYS A 40 -7.01 -5.11 21.31
C CYS A 40 -6.47 -4.25 22.47
N ARG A 41 -5.25 -4.49 22.94
CA ARG A 41 -4.69 -3.80 24.12
C ARG A 41 -3.63 -2.74 23.82
N ASP A 42 -3.11 -2.69 22.60
CA ASP A 42 -1.95 -1.86 22.27
C ASP A 42 -2.17 -1.05 21.00
N TYR A 43 -2.52 0.22 21.18
CA TYR A 43 -2.78 1.16 20.09
C TYR A 43 -1.54 1.51 19.28
N GLN A 44 -0.34 1.51 19.88
CA GLN A 44 0.90 1.85 19.18
C GLN A 44 1.33 0.70 18.27
N ARG A 45 1.24 -0.54 18.76
CA ARG A 45 1.52 -1.74 17.94
C ARG A 45 0.55 -1.91 16.77
N ARG A 46 -0.69 -1.42 16.86
CA ARG A 46 -1.66 -1.49 15.76
C ARG A 46 -1.16 -0.82 14.49
N ALA A 47 -0.63 0.40 14.60
CA ALA A 47 -0.22 1.16 13.43
C ALA A 47 0.88 0.44 12.64
N GLU A 48 1.90 -0.07 13.34
CA GLU A 48 2.99 -0.84 12.73
C GLU A 48 2.47 -2.15 12.11
N LYS A 49 1.64 -2.90 12.85
CA LYS A 49 1.15 -4.20 12.38
C LYS A 49 0.20 -4.06 11.20
N PHE A 50 -0.70 -3.08 11.20
CA PHE A 50 -1.60 -2.83 10.08
C PHE A 50 -0.88 -2.30 8.85
N GLY A 51 0.14 -1.44 9.01
CA GLY A 51 1.00 -1.06 7.88
C GLY A 51 1.62 -2.29 7.21
N LYS A 52 2.29 -3.14 8.01
CA LYS A 52 2.88 -4.40 7.53
C LYS A 52 1.86 -5.35 6.91
N THR A 53 0.69 -5.50 7.53
CA THR A 53 -0.39 -6.34 6.97
C THR A 53 -0.86 -5.81 5.62
N PHE A 54 -1.04 -4.50 5.49
CA PHE A 54 -1.45 -3.90 4.23
C PHE A 54 -0.40 -4.08 3.13
N GLU A 55 0.89 -3.88 3.44
CA GLU A 55 1.98 -4.18 2.52
C GLU A 55 1.96 -5.65 2.04
N GLU A 56 1.79 -6.60 2.96
CA GLU A 56 1.68 -8.03 2.58
C GLU A 56 0.46 -8.30 1.70
N CYS A 57 -0.70 -7.75 2.07
CA CYS A 57 -1.92 -7.90 1.27
C CYS A 57 -1.73 -7.34 -0.14
N PHE A 58 -1.16 -6.13 -0.27
CA PHE A 58 -0.91 -5.51 -1.56
C PHE A 58 0.06 -6.33 -2.41
N LYS A 59 1.15 -6.83 -1.82
CA LYS A 59 2.08 -7.75 -2.49
C LYS A 59 1.36 -8.98 -3.04
N ILE A 60 0.54 -9.64 -2.24
CA ILE A 60 -0.20 -10.85 -2.64
C ILE A 60 -1.22 -10.54 -3.75
N ILE A 61 -1.89 -9.39 -3.68
CA ILE A 61 -2.79 -8.92 -4.74
C ILE A 61 -2.02 -8.80 -6.06
N MET A 62 -0.85 -8.14 -6.03
CA MET A 62 -0.02 -7.96 -7.21
C MET A 62 0.52 -9.28 -7.75
N GLU A 63 1.03 -10.16 -6.88
CA GLU A 63 1.50 -11.51 -7.26
C GLU A 63 0.41 -12.36 -7.94
N ARG A 64 -0.85 -12.27 -7.49
CA ARG A 64 -1.94 -13.10 -8.03
C ARG A 64 -2.64 -12.51 -9.25
N LEU A 65 -2.87 -11.21 -9.25
CA LEU A 65 -3.69 -10.55 -10.26
C LEU A 65 -2.85 -9.86 -11.36
N PHE A 66 -1.60 -9.54 -11.07
CA PHE A 66 -0.68 -8.85 -11.97
C PHE A 66 0.74 -9.47 -11.92
N PRO A 67 0.87 -10.79 -12.13
CA PRO A 67 2.13 -11.52 -11.91
C PRO A 67 3.29 -11.08 -12.81
N ASP A 68 2.99 -10.38 -13.91
CA ASP A 68 3.97 -9.82 -14.85
C ASP A 68 4.65 -8.54 -14.33
N ILE A 69 4.17 -7.96 -13.22
CA ILE A 69 4.76 -6.78 -12.58
C ILE A 69 5.51 -7.22 -11.31
N PRO A 70 6.84 -7.43 -11.39
CA PRO A 70 7.62 -7.87 -10.24
C PRO A 70 7.80 -6.74 -9.24
N LEU A 71 7.40 -6.99 -7.99
CA LEU A 71 7.64 -6.06 -6.87
C LEU A 71 8.89 -6.45 -6.08
N THR A 72 9.82 -5.51 -5.95
CA THR A 72 10.93 -5.58 -5.00
C THR A 72 10.55 -4.81 -3.75
N ARG A 73 10.75 -5.37 -2.56
CA ARG A 73 10.35 -4.76 -1.28
C ARG A 73 11.50 -4.00 -0.62
N CYS A 74 11.15 -3.04 0.23
CA CYS A 74 12.08 -2.36 1.15
C CYS A 74 13.32 -1.84 0.40
N VAL A 75 13.08 -1.09 -0.67
CA VAL A 75 14.15 -0.66 -1.58
C VAL A 75 14.79 0.62 -1.04
N SER A 76 16.05 0.52 -0.65
CA SER A 76 16.85 1.67 -0.25
C SER A 76 17.15 2.56 -1.45
N LEU A 77 16.81 3.85 -1.35
CA LEU A 77 17.12 4.88 -2.34
C LEU A 77 17.92 6.01 -1.68
N PRO A 78 19.25 5.84 -1.49
CA PRO A 78 20.08 6.79 -0.76
C PRO A 78 20.04 8.21 -1.34
N GLU A 79 20.00 8.32 -2.67
CA GLU A 79 19.98 9.62 -3.35
C GLU A 79 18.65 10.37 -3.17
N ALA A 80 17.57 9.65 -2.82
CA ALA A 80 16.28 10.23 -2.43
C ALA A 80 16.13 10.34 -0.89
N CYS A 81 17.20 10.09 -0.12
CA CYS A 81 17.17 10.06 1.35
C CYS A 81 16.23 8.99 1.95
N MET A 82 15.87 7.96 1.18
CA MET A 82 14.98 6.88 1.60
C MET A 82 15.79 5.68 2.09
N VAL A 83 16.28 5.76 3.33
CA VAL A 83 17.14 4.76 3.99
C VAL A 83 16.84 4.64 5.48
N ARG A 84 17.25 3.53 6.11
CA ARG A 84 17.23 3.32 7.57
C ARG A 84 15.83 3.38 8.19
N GLY A 85 14.90 2.64 7.61
CA GLY A 85 13.49 2.62 8.02
C GLY A 85 12.61 3.63 7.29
N GLY A 86 13.17 4.32 6.29
CA GLY A 86 12.45 5.18 5.34
C GLY A 86 12.58 4.71 3.90
N GLU A 87 12.96 3.44 3.67
CA GLU A 87 13.03 2.82 2.36
C GLU A 87 11.68 2.85 1.65
N ALA A 88 11.69 2.77 0.31
CA ALA A 88 10.46 2.61 -0.45
C ALA A 88 9.80 1.26 -0.13
N ASP A 89 8.48 1.27 0.11
CA ASP A 89 7.73 0.07 0.45
C ASP A 89 7.89 -0.99 -0.67
N PHE A 90 7.69 -0.57 -1.93
CA PHE A 90 7.97 -1.38 -3.11
C PHE A 90 8.60 -0.58 -4.26
N ALA A 91 9.31 -1.28 -5.14
CA ALA A 91 9.72 -0.78 -6.44
C ALA A 91 9.58 -1.84 -7.55
N VAL A 92 9.31 -1.37 -8.77
CA VAL A 92 9.42 -2.17 -10.00
C VAL A 92 10.76 -1.83 -10.65
N LEU A 93 11.58 -2.85 -10.92
CA LEU A 93 12.94 -2.67 -11.43
C LEU A 93 13.08 -3.32 -12.81
N LEU A 94 13.81 -2.64 -13.71
CA LEU A 94 14.29 -3.21 -14.97
C LEU A 94 15.82 -3.13 -14.99
N GLY A 95 16.47 -4.25 -14.68
CA GLY A 95 17.91 -4.26 -14.41
C GLY A 95 18.26 -3.39 -13.20
N ARG A 96 19.01 -2.30 -13.42
CA ARG A 96 19.34 -1.31 -12.38
C ARG A 96 18.43 -0.08 -12.38
N LYS A 97 17.55 0.06 -13.37
CA LYS A 97 16.65 1.22 -13.48
C LYS A 97 15.40 0.99 -12.64
N ILE A 98 15.04 2.00 -11.86
CA ILE A 98 13.78 2.05 -11.13
C ILE A 98 12.71 2.54 -12.09
N VAL A 99 11.70 1.72 -12.31
CA VAL A 99 10.60 2.00 -13.23
C VAL A 99 9.46 2.67 -12.49
N ALA A 100 9.12 2.13 -11.31
CA ALA A 100 8.11 2.67 -10.43
C ALA A 100 8.53 2.49 -8.97
N VAL A 101 8.18 3.46 -8.13
CA VAL A 101 8.14 3.38 -6.67
C VAL A 101 6.68 3.35 -6.25
N ILE A 102 6.36 2.47 -5.30
CA ILE A 102 4.99 2.31 -4.79
C ILE A 102 5.05 2.41 -3.26
N GLU A 103 4.38 3.43 -2.73
CA GLU A 103 4.23 3.67 -1.30
C GLU A 103 2.89 3.10 -0.82
N ALA A 104 2.92 2.18 0.15
CA ALA A 104 1.76 1.53 0.70
C ALA A 104 1.29 2.20 1.99
N LYS A 105 0.04 2.68 2.02
CA LYS A 105 -0.55 3.42 3.13
C LYS A 105 -1.96 2.93 3.43
N GLY A 106 -2.06 1.80 4.11
CA GLY A 106 -3.34 1.21 4.52
C GLY A 106 -3.40 0.88 6.00
N SER A 107 -4.61 0.75 6.49
CA SER A 107 -4.94 0.32 7.85
C SER A 107 -6.36 -0.24 7.88
N ALA A 108 -6.66 -1.03 8.90
CA ALA A 108 -8.02 -1.40 9.25
C ALA A 108 -8.81 -0.16 9.69
N ASP A 109 -10.08 -0.10 9.29
CA ASP A 109 -11.09 0.85 9.77
C ASP A 109 -11.87 0.33 10.98
N HIS A 110 -11.77 -0.97 11.28
CA HIS A 110 -12.34 -1.58 12.46
C HIS A 110 -11.48 -2.75 12.97
N ILE A 111 -11.76 -3.19 14.20
CA ILE A 111 -11.25 -4.45 14.76
C ILE A 111 -12.34 -5.16 15.57
N ILE A 112 -12.22 -6.48 15.68
CA ILE A 112 -13.06 -7.29 16.57
C ILE A 112 -12.28 -7.63 17.84
N CYS A 113 -12.77 -7.13 18.97
CA CYS A 113 -12.16 -7.34 20.29
C CYS A 113 -13.16 -7.96 21.27
N LYS A 114 -12.88 -9.19 21.70
CA LYS A 114 -13.78 -9.97 22.58
C LYS A 114 -15.22 -10.01 22.03
N GLY A 115 -15.36 -10.22 20.72
CA GLY A 115 -16.65 -10.25 20.01
C GLY A 115 -17.31 -8.88 19.82
N ARG A 116 -16.64 -7.77 20.17
CA ARG A 116 -17.16 -6.41 19.94
C ARG A 116 -16.48 -5.77 18.74
N HIS A 117 -17.29 -5.20 17.86
CA HIS A 117 -16.83 -4.31 16.79
C HIS A 117 -16.34 -3.00 17.38
N ILE A 118 -15.11 -2.59 17.06
CA ILE A 118 -14.53 -1.31 17.47
C ILE A 118 -14.09 -0.57 16.22
N GLU A 119 -14.75 0.55 15.94
CA GLU A 119 -14.37 1.48 14.88
C GLU A 119 -13.02 2.13 15.18
N LEU A 120 -12.17 2.23 14.16
CA LEU A 120 -10.89 2.90 14.19
C LEU A 120 -10.96 4.17 13.34
N PRO A 121 -10.75 5.36 13.95
CA PRO A 121 -10.91 6.60 13.21
C PRO A 121 -9.77 6.79 12.19
N ARG A 122 -10.15 7.19 10.98
CA ARG A 122 -9.25 7.67 9.92
C ARG A 122 -8.16 6.65 9.50
N PRO A 123 -8.53 5.48 8.99
CA PRO A 123 -7.59 4.52 8.39
C PRO A 123 -6.85 5.09 7.16
N GLY A 124 -5.67 4.53 6.88
CA GLY A 124 -4.92 4.79 5.63
C GLY A 124 -4.67 6.27 5.36
N LEU A 125 -5.06 6.73 4.16
CA LEU A 125 -4.91 8.13 3.73
C LEU A 125 -6.01 9.06 4.24
N LEU A 126 -6.97 8.59 5.04
CA LEU A 126 -7.89 9.50 5.75
C LEU A 126 -7.16 10.30 6.84
N ARG A 127 -5.96 9.88 7.22
CA ARG A 127 -5.04 10.59 8.12
C ARG A 127 -4.14 11.54 7.34
N THR A 128 -4.27 12.83 7.63
CA THR A 128 -3.45 13.87 6.98
C THR A 128 -1.95 13.71 7.20
N ASP A 129 -1.51 13.19 8.35
CA ASP A 129 -0.08 12.93 8.59
C ASP A 129 0.45 11.79 7.71
N THR A 130 -0.37 10.77 7.45
CA THR A 130 -0.07 9.70 6.49
C THR A 130 0.05 10.25 5.07
N VAL A 131 -0.90 11.10 4.65
CA VAL A 131 -0.86 11.77 3.33
C VAL A 131 0.42 12.59 3.18
N LYS A 132 0.72 13.47 4.14
CA LYS A 132 1.91 14.33 4.10
C LYS A 132 3.20 13.53 3.97
N LYS A 133 3.33 12.41 4.70
CA LYS A 133 4.50 11.53 4.58
C LYS A 133 4.63 10.93 3.18
N ALA A 134 3.55 10.39 2.63
CA ALA A 134 3.57 9.80 1.30
C ALA A 134 3.90 10.84 0.21
N ILE A 135 3.36 12.05 0.32
CA ILE A 135 3.69 13.16 -0.59
C ILE A 135 5.14 13.62 -0.44
N CYS A 136 5.69 13.65 0.77
CA CYS A 136 7.11 13.96 0.97
C CYS A 136 8.01 12.91 0.29
N ASN A 137 7.69 11.61 0.40
CA ASN A 137 8.42 10.54 -0.29
C ASN A 137 8.32 10.70 -1.82
N ALA A 138 7.12 11.01 -2.32
CA ALA A 138 6.91 11.28 -3.75
C ALA A 138 7.76 12.45 -4.24
N TYR A 139 7.79 13.54 -3.47
CA TYR A 139 8.64 14.69 -3.77
C TYR A 139 10.12 14.31 -3.81
N GLN A 140 10.62 13.56 -2.84
CA GLN A 140 12.02 13.08 -2.83
C GLN A 140 12.34 12.28 -4.10
N VAL A 141 11.49 11.31 -4.46
CA VAL A 141 11.68 10.50 -5.66
C VAL A 141 11.62 11.36 -6.92
N SER A 142 10.66 12.28 -7.04
CA SER A 142 10.51 13.15 -8.22
C SER A 142 11.74 14.04 -8.48
N ARG A 143 12.46 14.44 -7.42
CA ARG A 143 13.66 15.29 -7.52
C ARG A 143 14.92 14.51 -7.85
N THR A 144 15.00 13.27 -7.41
CA THR A 144 16.20 12.44 -7.58
C THR A 144 16.10 11.53 -8.81
N TYR A 145 14.91 11.02 -9.11
CA TYR A 145 14.64 10.08 -10.20
C TYR A 145 13.45 10.57 -11.04
N PRO A 146 13.61 11.65 -11.82
CA PRO A 146 12.49 12.33 -12.50
C PRO A 146 11.74 11.46 -13.52
N ASP A 147 12.37 10.39 -14.03
CA ASP A 147 11.77 9.44 -14.98
C ASP A 147 11.11 8.23 -14.28
N THR A 148 11.02 8.22 -12.96
CA THR A 148 10.45 7.12 -12.17
C THR A 148 8.99 7.40 -11.85
N LEU A 149 8.10 6.44 -12.12
CA LEU A 149 6.71 6.54 -11.70
C LEU A 149 6.62 6.49 -10.17
N PHE A 150 5.70 7.24 -9.57
CA PHE A 150 5.41 7.18 -8.14
C PHE A 150 3.93 6.93 -7.89
N PHE A 151 3.62 5.83 -7.21
CA PHE A 151 2.25 5.48 -6.82
C PHE A 151 2.09 5.50 -5.32
N ILE A 152 0.91 5.91 -4.86
CA ILE A 152 0.48 5.67 -3.48
C ILE A 152 -0.69 4.69 -3.53
N VAL A 153 -0.55 3.53 -2.88
CA VAL A 153 -1.61 2.55 -2.75
C VAL A 153 -2.19 2.60 -1.34
N THR A 154 -3.51 2.57 -1.20
CA THR A 154 -4.19 2.69 0.10
C THR A 154 -5.38 1.76 0.21
N SER A 155 -5.76 1.39 1.44
CA SER A 155 -7.05 0.74 1.71
C SER A 155 -8.21 1.74 1.82
N HIS A 156 -7.93 3.03 2.01
CA HIS A 156 -8.94 4.06 2.22
C HIS A 156 -8.51 5.38 1.57
N LYS A 157 -9.02 5.63 0.37
CA LYS A 157 -8.78 6.88 -0.37
C LYS A 157 -9.68 8.00 0.17
N PRO A 158 -9.14 9.22 0.44
CA PRO A 158 -9.93 10.31 0.99
C PRO A 158 -10.92 10.89 -0.03
N ILE A 159 -12.18 11.04 0.38
CA ILE A 159 -13.26 11.62 -0.45
C ILE A 159 -13.63 13.06 -0.08
N ALA A 160 -13.08 13.60 1.01
CA ALA A 160 -13.33 14.97 1.45
C ALA A 160 -12.21 15.52 2.35
N GLY A 161 -12.29 16.81 2.65
CA GLY A 161 -11.43 17.49 3.61
C GLY A 161 -9.99 17.67 3.15
N ASN A 162 -9.11 18.02 4.10
CA ASN A 162 -7.72 18.37 3.80
C ASN A 162 -6.92 17.18 3.20
N ALA A 163 -7.21 15.95 3.64
CA ALA A 163 -6.56 14.77 3.08
C ALA A 163 -6.84 14.64 1.58
N LYS A 164 -8.10 14.78 1.15
CA LYS A 164 -8.45 14.79 -0.28
C LYS A 164 -7.79 15.95 -1.02
N CYS A 165 -7.87 17.17 -0.48
CA CYS A 165 -7.28 18.34 -1.10
C CYS A 165 -5.79 18.16 -1.42
N ILE A 166 -5.00 17.66 -0.46
CA ILE A 166 -3.57 17.41 -0.67
C ILE A 166 -3.34 16.29 -1.71
N CYS A 167 -4.14 15.22 -1.67
CA CYS A 167 -4.08 14.16 -2.67
C CYS A 167 -4.38 14.67 -4.08
N ASP A 168 -5.43 15.46 -4.25
CA ASP A 168 -5.83 16.04 -5.55
C ASP A 168 -4.76 16.99 -6.10
N LEU A 169 -4.06 17.73 -5.23
CA LEU A 169 -2.98 18.64 -5.64
C LEU A 169 -1.71 17.91 -6.08
N ALA A 170 -1.47 16.70 -5.57
CA ALA A 170 -0.25 15.94 -5.83
C ALA A 170 -0.41 14.91 -6.97
N GLU A 171 -1.60 14.32 -7.11
CA GLU A 171 -1.92 13.33 -8.14
C GLU A 171 -1.89 13.99 -9.53
N GLY A 172 -1.10 13.43 -10.46
CA GLY A 172 -0.83 13.98 -11.78
C GLY A 172 0.33 14.99 -11.86
N ASP A 173 0.93 15.36 -10.71
CA ASP A 173 2.13 16.21 -10.65
C ASP A 173 3.34 15.39 -10.16
N ILE A 174 3.45 15.18 -8.84
CA ILE A 174 4.55 14.43 -8.21
C ILE A 174 4.17 12.99 -7.86
N VAL A 175 2.89 12.63 -7.98
CA VAL A 175 2.36 11.27 -7.80
C VAL A 175 1.60 10.91 -9.06
N ASP A 176 2.01 9.86 -9.77
CA ASP A 176 1.33 9.45 -11.01
C ASP A 176 -0.11 8.98 -10.75
N LYS A 177 -0.32 8.24 -9.65
CA LYS A 177 -1.67 7.83 -9.23
C LYS A 177 -1.77 7.48 -7.75
N ILE A 178 -2.90 7.82 -7.15
CA ILE A 178 -3.30 7.35 -5.82
C ILE A 178 -4.38 6.28 -6.01
N VAL A 179 -4.12 5.07 -5.53
CA VAL A 179 -4.87 3.86 -5.89
C VAL A 179 -5.52 3.26 -4.66
N ASP A 180 -6.84 3.06 -4.70
CA ASP A 180 -7.52 2.20 -3.74
C ASP A 180 -7.24 0.72 -4.08
N ALA A 181 -6.50 0.03 -3.21
CA ALA A 181 -6.12 -1.38 -3.39
C ALA A 181 -7.32 -2.35 -3.31
N THR A 182 -8.51 -1.85 -2.98
CA THR A 182 -9.76 -2.62 -3.03
C THR A 182 -10.59 -2.33 -4.28
N ASN A 183 -10.18 -1.35 -5.09
CA ASN A 183 -10.78 -1.05 -6.38
C ASN A 183 -9.95 -1.66 -7.51
N TYR A 184 -10.43 -2.76 -8.08
CA TYR A 184 -9.72 -3.47 -9.15
C TYR A 184 -9.47 -2.61 -10.39
N ALA A 185 -10.38 -1.70 -10.74
CA ALA A 185 -10.21 -0.84 -11.91
C ALA A 185 -9.02 0.12 -11.74
N GLU A 186 -8.84 0.68 -10.54
CA GLU A 186 -7.69 1.55 -10.24
C GLU A 186 -6.37 0.76 -10.22
N LEU A 187 -6.37 -0.46 -9.67
CA LEU A 187 -5.22 -1.36 -9.73
C LEU A 187 -4.85 -1.73 -11.16
N GLN A 188 -5.84 -2.01 -12.01
CA GLN A 188 -5.63 -2.32 -13.42
C GLN A 188 -5.07 -1.12 -14.18
N GLU A 189 -5.53 0.10 -13.87
CA GLU A 189 -5.01 1.33 -14.44
C GLU A 189 -3.54 1.54 -14.04
N MET A 190 -3.21 1.43 -12.75
CA MET A 190 -1.83 1.49 -12.25
C MET A 190 -0.94 0.46 -12.96
N ALA A 191 -1.38 -0.80 -13.02
CA ALA A 191 -0.65 -1.87 -13.70
C ALA A 191 -0.44 -1.54 -15.19
N SER A 192 -1.42 -0.95 -15.85
CA SER A 192 -1.31 -0.55 -17.26
C SER A 192 -0.30 0.58 -17.48
N ILE A 193 -0.25 1.56 -16.58
CA ILE A 193 0.76 2.64 -16.61
C ILE A 193 2.17 2.05 -16.44
N ILE A 194 2.35 1.15 -15.46
CA ILE A 194 3.64 0.47 -15.21
C ILE A 194 4.07 -0.33 -16.45
N ARG A 195 3.16 -1.13 -17.03
CA ARG A 195 3.45 -1.92 -18.25
C ARG A 195 3.87 -1.04 -19.42
N ARG A 196 3.18 0.08 -19.64
CA ARG A 196 3.54 1.03 -20.70
C ARG A 196 4.95 1.57 -20.49
N ARG A 197 5.28 1.98 -19.25
CA ARG A 197 6.62 2.45 -18.92
C ARG A 197 7.69 1.36 -19.08
N LEU A 198 7.39 0.11 -18.73
CA LEU A 198 8.32 -1.00 -18.96
C LEU A 198 8.63 -1.15 -20.46
N LEU A 199 7.64 -1.01 -21.34
CA LEU A 199 7.84 -1.08 -22.79
C LEU A 199 8.63 0.11 -23.36
N GLU A 200 8.48 1.31 -22.79
CA GLU A 200 9.23 2.51 -23.20
C GLU A 200 10.72 2.46 -22.84
N VAL A 201 11.09 1.61 -21.88
CA VAL A 201 12.45 1.52 -21.33
C VAL A 201 13.23 0.31 -21.88
N LEU A 202 12.55 -0.64 -22.51
CA LEU A 202 13.17 -1.74 -23.27
C LEU A 202 13.77 -1.25 -24.59
#